data_AF-A0A1V5RV65-F1
#
_entry.id   AF-A0A1V5RV65-F1
#
_cell.length_a   1.000
_cell.length_b   1.000
_cell.length_c   1.000
_cell.angle_alpha   90.00
_cell.angle_beta   90.00
_cell.angle_gamma   90.00
#
_symmetry.space_group_name_H-M   'P 1'
#
loop_
_entity.id
_entity.type
_entity.pdbx_description
1 polymer ?
#
loop_
_entity_poly.entity_id
_entity_poly.type
_entity_poly.pdbx_seq_one_letter_code
_entity_poly.pdbx_strand_id
1 'polypeptide(L)'
;MSHSWRGWTAALTTLLLCVILLAACGGSATPAPTPEPPPPAEAPTAAPPTEPPPTATLEPTEVPTEAPTEAPTAVAVASTDASNCIECHTSEETLQQLAVEDEPAEELSEGEG
;
A
#
# COMPACT_ATOMS: atom_id res chain seq x y z
N MET A 1 45.71 -53.95 16.06
CA MET A 1 44.32 -54.37 15.86
C MET A 1 43.34 -53.23 15.49
N SER A 2 43.80 -52.01 15.17
CA SER A 2 42.93 -50.84 14.90
C SER A 2 42.60 -50.60 13.41
N HIS A 3 43.25 -51.31 12.48
CA HIS A 3 42.98 -51.18 11.04
C HIS A 3 41.82 -52.06 10.57
N SER A 4 41.60 -53.23 11.19
CA SER A 4 40.46 -54.10 10.91
C SER A 4 39.14 -53.50 11.37
N TRP A 5 39.14 -52.84 12.53
CA TRP A 5 37.97 -52.14 13.06
C TRP A 5 37.56 -50.95 12.16
N ARG A 6 38.54 -50.15 11.72
CA ARG A 6 38.30 -48.95 10.91
C ARG A 6 37.89 -49.28 9.47
N GLY A 7 38.50 -50.32 8.89
CA GLY A 7 38.08 -50.85 7.58
C GLY A 7 36.68 -51.45 7.62
N TRP A 8 36.33 -52.16 8.69
CA TRP A 8 34.99 -52.73 8.85
C TRP A 8 33.92 -51.66 9.02
N THR A 9 34.17 -50.61 9.80
CA THR A 9 33.23 -49.48 9.92
C THR A 9 33.06 -48.75 8.59
N ALA A 10 34.15 -48.55 7.82
CA ALA A 10 34.06 -47.89 6.52
C ALA A 10 33.30 -48.73 5.47
N ALA A 11 33.45 -50.06 5.51
CA ALA A 11 32.69 -50.97 4.66
C ALA A 11 31.21 -50.95 5.02
N LEU A 12 30.87 -50.98 6.32
CA LEU A 12 29.48 -50.93 6.79
C LEU A 12 28.81 -49.59 6.46
N THR A 13 29.51 -48.46 6.63
CA THR A 13 28.95 -47.15 6.27
C THR A 13 28.73 -47.02 4.77
N THR A 14 29.68 -47.51 3.95
CA THR A 14 29.53 -47.50 2.48
C THR A 14 28.35 -48.37 2.03
N LEU A 15 28.22 -49.58 2.57
CA LEU A 15 27.11 -50.48 2.29
C LEU A 15 25.76 -49.84 2.68
N LEU A 16 25.67 -49.27 3.88
CA LEU A 16 24.47 -48.59 4.36
C LEU A 16 24.07 -47.44 3.43
N LEU A 17 25.05 -46.64 2.99
CA LEU A 17 24.82 -45.51 2.12
C LEU A 17 24.33 -45.95 0.73
N CYS A 18 24.87 -47.05 0.18
CA CYS A 18 24.36 -47.66 -1.04
C CYS A 18 22.90 -48.12 -0.92
N VAL A 19 22.51 -48.73 0.20
CA VAL A 19 21.12 -49.17 0.43
C VAL A 19 20.16 -47.98 0.48
N ILE A 20 20.55 -46.88 1.14
CA ILE A 20 19.75 -45.65 1.21
C ILE A 20 19.56 -45.04 -0.18
N LEU A 21 20.61 -44.98 -1.00
CA LEU A 21 20.54 -44.44 -2.36
C LEU A 21 19.62 -45.27 -3.28
N LEU A 22 19.64 -46.60 -3.14
CA LEU A 22 18.76 -47.49 -3.90
C LEU A 22 17.29 -47.32 -3.50
N ALA A 23 17.01 -47.16 -2.21
CA ALA A 23 15.66 -46.89 -1.72
C ALA A 23 15.13 -45.52 -2.19
N ALA A 24 15.99 -44.51 -2.26
CA ALA A 24 15.63 -43.18 -2.75
C ALA A 24 15.32 -43.16 -4.27
N CYS A 25 15.94 -44.05 -5.06
CA CYS A 25 15.78 -44.05 -6.51
C CYS A 25 14.54 -44.83 -7.01
N GLY A 26 13.94 -45.70 -6.18
CA GLY A 26 12.86 -46.60 -6.59
C GLY A 26 11.43 -46.17 -6.20
N GLY A 27 11.29 -45.11 -5.40
CA GLY A 27 10.01 -44.70 -4.81
C GLY A 27 9.18 -43.71 -5.62
N SER A 28 9.22 -43.76 -6.95
CA SER A 28 8.36 -42.88 -7.76
C SER A 28 6.98 -43.54 -7.90
N ALA A 29 6.00 -43.02 -7.16
CA ALA A 29 4.61 -43.43 -7.32
C ALA A 29 4.14 -43.03 -8.72
N THR A 30 3.71 -44.01 -9.52
CA THR A 30 2.96 -43.74 -10.76
C THR A 30 1.74 -42.91 -10.38
N PRO A 31 1.56 -41.69 -10.92
CA PRO A 31 0.39 -40.91 -10.62
C PRO A 31 -0.85 -41.68 -11.09
N ALA A 32 -1.84 -41.79 -10.20
CA ALA A 32 -3.14 -42.34 -10.55
C ALA A 32 -3.74 -41.56 -11.73
N PRO A 33 -4.46 -42.21 -12.66
CA PRO A 33 -5.12 -41.50 -13.74
C PRO A 33 -6.07 -40.46 -13.16
N THR A 34 -5.93 -39.22 -13.62
CA THR A 34 -6.82 -38.12 -13.25
C THR A 34 -8.21 -38.40 -13.81
N PRO A 35 -9.28 -38.33 -13.01
CA PRO A 35 -10.65 -38.47 -13.51
C PRO A 35 -10.94 -37.36 -14.52
N GLU A 36 -11.65 -37.71 -15.60
CA GLU A 36 -12.06 -36.77 -16.64
C GLU A 36 -13.01 -35.71 -16.03
N PRO A 37 -12.86 -34.42 -16.36
CA PRO A 37 -13.72 -33.39 -15.83
C PRO A 37 -15.18 -33.59 -16.28
N PRO A 38 -16.16 -33.24 -15.43
CA PRO A 38 -17.56 -33.31 -15.80
C PRO A 38 -17.85 -32.36 -16.99
N PRO A 39 -18.89 -32.65 -17.79
CA PRO A 39 -19.29 -31.78 -18.89
C PRO A 39 -19.64 -30.37 -18.37
N PRO A 40 -19.46 -29.32 -19.20
CA PRO A 40 -19.82 -27.96 -18.83
C PRO A 40 -21.29 -27.85 -18.40
N ALA A 41 -21.53 -27.19 -17.27
CA ALA A 41 -22.89 -26.86 -16.85
C ALA A 41 -23.50 -25.83 -17.80
N GLU A 42 -24.74 -26.06 -18.23
CA GLU A 42 -25.44 -25.09 -19.07
C GLU A 42 -25.67 -23.77 -18.31
N ALA A 43 -25.42 -22.66 -19.01
CA ALA A 43 -25.54 -21.33 -18.43
C ALA A 43 -27.02 -21.01 -18.12
N PRO A 44 -27.30 -20.26 -17.05
CA PRO A 44 -28.66 -19.83 -16.74
C PRO A 44 -29.17 -18.89 -17.83
N THR A 45 -30.35 -19.20 -18.36
CA THR A 45 -31.10 -18.30 -19.25
C THR A 45 -31.41 -17.00 -18.50
N ALA A 46 -30.91 -15.87 -19.01
CA ALA A 46 -31.15 -14.57 -18.42
C ALA A 46 -32.65 -14.23 -18.46
N ALA A 47 -33.18 -13.76 -17.32
CA ALA A 47 -34.54 -13.23 -17.25
C ALA A 47 -34.67 -11.95 -18.10
N PRO A 48 -35.86 -11.65 -18.65
CA PRO A 48 -36.07 -10.46 -19.44
C PRO A 48 -35.85 -9.18 -18.61
N PRO A 49 -35.35 -8.08 -19.23
CA PRO A 49 -35.15 -6.83 -18.54
C PRO A 49 -36.48 -6.26 -18.02
N THR A 50 -36.49 -5.82 -16.77
CA THR A 50 -37.62 -5.09 -16.18
C THR A 50 -37.53 -3.62 -16.59
N GLU A 51 -38.60 -3.10 -17.20
CA GLU A 51 -38.67 -1.71 -17.64
C GLU A 51 -38.73 -0.76 -16.42
N PRO A 52 -37.95 0.34 -16.41
CA PRO A 52 -37.99 1.30 -15.32
C PRO A 52 -39.34 2.04 -15.28
N PRO A 53 -39.80 2.46 -14.08
CA PRO A 53 -41.03 3.24 -13.96
C PRO A 53 -40.90 4.60 -14.67
N PRO A 54 -42.00 5.18 -15.17
CA PRO A 54 -41.97 6.48 -15.83
C PRO A 54 -41.46 7.57 -14.87
N THR A 55 -40.51 8.36 -15.35
CA THR A 55 -39.93 9.47 -14.60
C THR A 55 -40.92 10.63 -14.55
N ALA A 56 -41.36 11.02 -13.35
CA ALA A 56 -42.21 12.19 -13.18
C ALA A 56 -41.41 13.46 -13.52
N THR A 57 -41.88 14.21 -14.52
CA THR A 57 -41.39 15.57 -14.82
C THR A 57 -41.96 16.52 -13.76
N LEU A 58 -41.07 17.20 -13.04
CA LEU A 58 -41.44 18.27 -12.11
C LEU A 58 -41.59 19.57 -12.91
N GLU A 59 -42.69 20.30 -12.70
CA GLU A 59 -42.91 21.60 -13.34
C GLU A 59 -41.91 22.66 -12.84
N PRO A 60 -41.60 23.68 -13.65
CA PRO A 60 -40.66 24.74 -13.26
C PRO A 60 -41.19 25.52 -12.06
N THR A 61 -40.40 25.55 -10.98
CA THR A 61 -40.66 26.40 -9.82
C THR A 61 -40.15 27.81 -10.11
N GLU A 62 -41.01 28.82 -9.99
CA GLU A 62 -40.63 30.23 -10.15
C GLU A 62 -39.60 30.62 -9.07
N VAL A 63 -38.48 31.19 -9.50
CA VAL A 63 -37.37 31.57 -8.62
C VAL A 63 -37.65 32.95 -8.03
N PRO A 64 -37.54 33.15 -6.71
CA PRO A 64 -37.74 34.47 -6.11
C PRO A 64 -36.69 35.48 -6.59
N THR A 65 -37.14 36.69 -6.95
CA THR A 65 -36.26 37.82 -7.27
C THR A 65 -35.71 38.41 -5.97
N GLU A 66 -34.40 38.29 -5.77
CA GLU A 66 -33.68 38.87 -4.63
C GLU A 66 -33.56 40.39 -4.77
N ALA A 67 -33.80 41.12 -3.67
CA ALA A 67 -33.60 42.56 -3.58
C ALA A 67 -32.10 42.90 -3.42
N PRO A 68 -31.64 44.12 -3.81
CA PRO A 68 -30.23 44.49 -3.69
C PRO A 68 -29.78 44.50 -2.21
N THR A 69 -28.73 43.74 -1.92
CA THR A 69 -28.06 43.69 -0.62
C THR A 69 -27.09 44.86 -0.50
N GLU A 70 -27.22 45.68 0.54
CA GLU A 70 -26.27 46.77 0.82
C GLU A 70 -24.92 46.21 1.33
N ALA A 71 -23.82 46.83 0.88
CA ALA A 71 -22.47 46.42 1.25
C ALA A 71 -22.14 46.78 2.71
N PRO A 72 -21.37 45.95 3.43
CA PRO A 72 -20.99 46.23 4.80
C PRO A 72 -20.05 47.44 4.87
N THR A 73 -20.37 48.39 5.77
CA THR A 73 -19.48 49.51 6.11
C THR A 73 -18.29 48.99 6.91
N ALA A 74 -17.07 49.23 6.43
CA ALA A 74 -15.84 48.80 7.10
C ALA A 74 -15.67 49.52 8.45
N VAL A 75 -15.70 48.75 9.54
CA VAL A 75 -15.35 49.23 10.88
C VAL A 75 -13.86 48.95 11.11
N ALA A 76 -13.11 49.95 11.55
CA ALA A 76 -11.70 49.77 11.91
C ALA A 76 -11.60 48.78 13.09
N VAL A 77 -11.16 47.56 12.80
CA VAL A 77 -10.80 46.59 13.83
C VAL A 77 -9.54 47.09 14.54
N ALA A 78 -9.65 47.31 15.86
CA ALA A 78 -8.48 47.56 16.68
C ALA A 78 -7.50 46.39 16.46
N SER A 79 -6.26 46.71 16.11
CA SER A 79 -5.21 45.71 15.91
C SER A 79 -5.13 44.85 17.17
N THR A 80 -5.57 43.61 17.06
CA THR A 80 -5.37 42.61 18.10
C THR A 80 -3.89 42.29 18.05
N ASP A 81 -3.16 42.76 19.06
CA ASP A 81 -1.77 42.38 19.28
C ASP A 81 -1.63 40.86 19.11
N ALA A 82 -0.90 40.46 18.07
CA ALA A 82 -0.86 39.08 17.60
C ALA A 82 -0.11 38.15 18.57
N SER A 83 0.40 38.67 19.69
CA SER A 83 1.09 37.91 20.73
C SER A 83 0.21 36.78 21.28
N ASN A 84 -1.10 37.02 21.45
CA ASN A 84 -2.02 35.94 21.85
C ASN A 84 -2.10 34.82 20.81
N CYS A 85 -2.02 35.16 19.52
CA CYS A 85 -2.00 34.18 18.44
C CYS A 85 -0.69 33.39 18.45
N ILE A 86 0.43 34.05 18.73
CA ILE A 86 1.74 33.41 18.85
C ILE A 86 1.75 32.47 20.06
N GLU A 87 1.23 32.89 21.21
CA GLU A 87 1.18 32.05 22.42
C GLU A 87 0.25 30.84 22.29
N CYS A 88 -0.91 30.98 21.63
CA CYS A 88 -1.90 29.90 21.56
C CYS A 88 -1.69 28.94 20.38
N HIS A 89 -1.12 29.41 19.27
CA HIS A 89 -1.10 28.66 18.02
C HIS A 89 0.30 28.39 17.46
N THR A 90 1.34 28.98 18.03
CA THR A 90 2.73 28.69 17.63
C THR A 90 3.68 28.97 18.81
N SER A 91 4.96 29.18 18.55
CA SER A 91 5.88 29.77 19.50
C SER A 91 6.86 30.68 18.76
N GLU A 92 7.33 31.71 19.43
CA GLU A 92 8.33 32.63 18.86
C GLU A 92 9.61 31.87 18.46
N GLU A 93 10.00 30.88 19.27
CA GLU A 93 11.14 30.01 18.99
C GLU A 93 10.98 29.23 17.67
N THR A 94 9.79 28.71 17.39
CA THR A 94 9.50 27.99 16.14
C THR A 94 9.59 28.92 14.93
N LEU A 95 9.07 30.14 15.08
CA LEU A 95 9.15 31.15 14.01
C LEU A 95 10.60 31.58 13.76
N GLN A 96 11.41 31.72 14.80
CA GLN A 96 12.83 32.04 14.65
C GLN A 96 13.60 30.89 13.98
N GLN A 97 13.32 29.63 14.31
CA GLN A 97 13.93 28.48 13.63
C GLN A 97 13.55 28.41 12.15
N LEU A 98 12.31 28.73 11.80
CA LEU A 98 11.87 28.80 10.39
C LEU A 98 12.48 29.99 9.64
N ALA A 99 12.77 31.09 10.33
CA ALA A 99 13.34 32.29 9.74
C ALA A 99 14.86 32.20 9.53
N VAL A 100 15.55 31.29 10.22
CA VAL A 100 16.97 31.01 9.97
C VAL A 100 17.05 30.10 8.75
N GLU A 101 17.46 30.67 7.62
CA GLU A 101 17.80 29.89 6.44
C GLU A 101 19.07 29.07 6.72
N ASP A 102 19.01 27.76 6.50
CA ASP A 102 20.17 26.87 6.55
C ASP A 102 21.05 27.24 5.34
N GLU A 103 21.97 28.19 5.52
CA GLU A 103 22.98 28.48 4.51
C GLU A 103 23.90 27.26 4.44
N PRO A 104 23.85 26.43 3.36
CA PRO A 104 24.90 25.45 3.19
C PRO A 104 26.21 26.23 3.12
N ALA A 105 27.25 25.73 3.80
CA ALA A 105 28.59 26.27 3.61
C ALA A 105 28.93 26.14 2.12
N GLU A 106 28.73 27.22 1.37
CA GLU A 106 29.28 27.38 0.03
C GLU A 106 30.79 27.45 0.26
N GLU A 107 31.43 26.29 0.20
CA GLU A 107 32.87 26.14 0.12
C GLU A 107 33.30 26.90 -1.14
N LEU A 108 33.55 28.20 -0.98
CA LEU A 108 34.17 29.02 -2.00
C LEU A 108 35.51 28.39 -2.30
N SER A 109 35.53 27.55 -3.34
CA SER A 109 36.74 26.96 -3.90
C SER A 109 37.62 28.11 -4.36
N GLU A 110 38.45 28.59 -3.44
CA GLU A 110 39.52 29.54 -3.69
C GLU A 110 40.49 28.88 -4.66
N GLY A 111 40.26 29.12 -5.95
CA GLY A 111 41.07 28.61 -7.04
C GLY A 111 42.52 29.07 -6.85
N GLU A 112 43.37 28.14 -6.43
CA GLU A 112 44.82 28.29 -6.42
C GLU A 112 45.31 28.48 -7.87
N GLY A 113 45.91 29.64 -8.12
CA GLY A 113 46.64 29.96 -9.36
C GLY A 113 48.11 29.64 -9.26
#